data_AF-A0A521Z722-F1
#
_entry.id   AF-A0A521Z722-F1
#
_cell.length_a   1.000
_cell.length_b   1.000
_cell.length_c   1.000
_cell.angle_alpha   90.00
_cell.angle_beta   90.00
_cell.angle_gamma   90.00
#
_symmetry.space_group_name_H-M   'P 1'
#
loop_
_entity.id
_entity.type
_entity.pdbx_description
1 polymer ?
#
loop_
_entity_poly.entity_id
_entity_poly.type
_entity_poly.pdbx_seq_one_letter_code
_entity_poly.pdbx_strand_id
1 'polypeptide(L)'
;MFKSIVANLSLHPAATGRLTYYWRRLRKEQVTRQLSVVLAILLMGVQVATIIAPPDAATAASSNDIINGGINTSHPQQTLLSIYDGSGELQALFNNYGITRNDISNTHHGTLNSSNQSFKSFGRNPHSKQDKKVVIGSHTYYARPLSSWGSDVTYKVLEGQRAVDGRYFAIMIKCGNLVLTDLTPKPITQIQKGSSFSNVPQPKPTTFTQTPTPAPAPTPVTPTVVTPTPTPTPTPVTPTPTPVTPVENPNIQQAKTAKLTSAADGSTRNAHGATANAGDSIEYTLVTTNTGTGAAKDYVVTENVRDILEYADITELRGGTLTDGILQWPKTTIAGSAAYSVSFVARVKNPVPARPTAASDPQSYDLQMDNVYGNVVSTGITTPPAKQVEVAAATLPATGPGESSLIVMIVLAMLVFFYARNRQLITEAAILRGDATGQDPQNLHHRHRRHS
;
A
#
# COMPACT_ATOMS: atom_id res chain seq x y z
N MET A 1 -60.61 -6.18 -18.24
CA MET A 1 -61.05 -4.80 -18.52
C MET A 1 -61.24 -4.54 -20.03
N PHE A 2 -60.25 -4.79 -20.89
CA PHE A 2 -60.42 -4.67 -22.36
C PHE A 2 -61.57 -5.54 -22.91
N LYS A 3 -61.59 -6.84 -22.60
CA LYS A 3 -62.67 -7.77 -22.97
C LYS A 3 -64.08 -7.28 -22.57
N SER A 4 -64.22 -6.63 -21.41
CA SER A 4 -65.52 -6.15 -20.92
C SER A 4 -65.97 -4.81 -21.54
N ILE A 5 -65.03 -4.02 -22.06
CA ILE A 5 -65.32 -2.77 -22.79
C ILE A 5 -65.73 -3.10 -24.23
N VAL A 6 -65.01 -4.01 -24.90
CA VAL A 6 -65.34 -4.46 -26.27
C VAL A 6 -66.68 -5.19 -26.32
N ALA A 7 -66.96 -6.07 -25.34
CA ALA A 7 -68.22 -6.81 -25.29
C ALA A 7 -69.47 -5.93 -25.06
N ASN A 8 -69.31 -4.70 -24.56
CA ASN A 8 -70.43 -3.80 -24.24
C ASN A 8 -70.47 -2.54 -25.12
N LEU A 9 -69.58 -2.44 -26.12
CA LEU A 9 -69.42 -1.24 -26.95
C LEU A 9 -70.65 -0.96 -27.83
N SER A 10 -71.40 -2.01 -28.19
CA SER A 10 -72.62 -1.94 -29.01
C SER A 10 -73.90 -1.65 -28.22
N LEU A 11 -73.86 -1.62 -26.89
CA LEU A 11 -75.06 -1.69 -26.05
C LEU A 11 -75.42 -0.39 -25.29
N HIS A 12 -74.53 0.61 -25.16
CA HIS A 12 -74.88 1.88 -24.47
C HIS A 12 -74.01 3.11 -24.87
N PRO A 13 -74.59 4.34 -24.96
CA PRO A 13 -73.88 5.59 -25.25
C PRO A 13 -72.77 5.95 -24.23
N ALA A 14 -72.86 5.45 -23.00
CA ALA A 14 -71.87 5.65 -21.94
C ALA A 14 -70.52 4.92 -22.18
N ALA A 15 -70.43 4.07 -23.21
CA ALA A 15 -69.21 3.35 -23.58
C ALA A 15 -68.12 4.29 -24.18
N THR A 16 -68.52 5.40 -24.80
CA THR A 16 -67.62 6.39 -25.42
C THR A 16 -66.78 7.19 -24.41
N GLY A 17 -67.35 7.52 -23.25
CA GLY A 17 -66.63 8.17 -22.14
C GLY A 17 -65.56 7.26 -21.52
N ARG A 18 -65.85 5.96 -21.41
CA ARG A 18 -64.89 4.94 -20.93
C ARG A 18 -63.75 4.68 -21.92
N LEU A 19 -64.02 4.76 -23.22
CA LEU A 19 -63.01 4.66 -24.27
C LEU A 19 -62.03 5.84 -24.23
N THR A 20 -62.54 7.07 -24.08
CA THR A 20 -61.70 8.28 -24.00
C THR A 20 -60.81 8.28 -22.74
N TYR A 21 -61.35 7.81 -21.60
CA TYR A 21 -60.57 7.61 -20.37
C TYR A 21 -59.47 6.56 -20.55
N TYR A 22 -59.81 5.41 -21.15
CA TYR A 22 -58.85 4.35 -21.46
C TYR A 22 -57.75 4.82 -22.40
N TRP A 23 -58.10 5.60 -23.43
CA TRP A 23 -57.14 6.13 -24.41
C TRP A 23 -56.19 7.19 -23.80
N ARG A 24 -56.70 8.08 -22.93
CA ARG A 24 -55.85 9.01 -22.17
C ARG A 24 -54.92 8.28 -21.21
N ARG A 25 -55.38 7.20 -20.57
CA ARG A 25 -54.56 6.34 -19.71
C ARG A 25 -53.48 5.62 -20.51
N LEU A 26 -53.80 5.10 -21.70
CA LEU A 26 -52.82 4.47 -22.60
C LEU A 26 -51.70 5.43 -23.01
N ARG A 27 -52.03 6.69 -23.36
CA ARG A 27 -51.00 7.71 -23.67
C ARG A 27 -50.11 8.03 -22.47
N LYS A 28 -50.67 8.17 -21.27
CA LYS A 28 -49.88 8.39 -20.05
C LYS A 28 -48.97 7.20 -19.72
N GLU A 29 -49.49 5.98 -19.85
CA GLU A 29 -48.70 4.75 -19.66
C GLU A 29 -47.59 4.60 -20.71
N GLN A 30 -47.77 5.09 -21.94
CA GLN A 30 -46.74 5.06 -22.98
C GLN A 30 -45.56 5.99 -22.67
N VAL A 31 -45.82 7.19 -22.16
CA VAL A 31 -44.77 8.17 -21.80
C VAL A 31 -43.95 7.68 -20.61
N THR A 32 -44.60 7.18 -19.54
CA THR A 32 -43.87 6.59 -18.41
C THR A 32 -43.06 5.37 -18.84
N ARG A 33 -43.58 4.52 -19.73
CA ARG A 33 -42.86 3.33 -20.22
C ARG A 33 -41.65 3.68 -21.08
N GLN A 34 -41.73 4.73 -21.91
CA GLN A 34 -40.57 5.21 -22.67
C GLN A 34 -39.50 5.81 -21.77
N LEU A 35 -39.89 6.58 -20.76
CA LEU A 35 -38.97 7.15 -19.78
C LEU A 35 -38.25 6.04 -18.98
N SER A 36 -38.98 5.01 -18.52
CA SER A 36 -38.41 3.87 -17.80
C SER A 36 -37.42 3.07 -18.64
N VAL A 37 -37.69 2.88 -19.93
CA VAL A 37 -36.79 2.17 -20.85
C VAL A 37 -35.51 2.99 -21.10
N VAL A 38 -35.62 4.30 -21.31
CA VAL A 38 -34.44 5.18 -21.49
C VAL A 38 -33.58 5.19 -20.23
N LEU A 39 -34.19 5.28 -19.04
CA LEU A 39 -33.49 5.25 -17.77
C LEU A 39 -32.81 3.89 -17.53
N ALA A 40 -33.48 2.78 -17.89
CA ALA A 40 -32.91 1.43 -17.79
C ALA A 40 -31.73 1.22 -18.76
N ILE A 41 -31.81 1.73 -20.00
CA ILE A 41 -30.71 1.68 -20.97
C ILE A 41 -29.52 2.52 -20.49
N LEU A 42 -29.77 3.71 -19.90
CA LEU A 42 -28.71 4.53 -19.30
C LEU A 42 -28.04 3.80 -18.12
N LEU A 43 -28.81 3.22 -17.21
CA LEU A 43 -28.30 2.38 -16.12
C LEU A 43 -27.48 1.19 -16.63
N MET A 44 -27.95 0.54 -17.71
CA MET A 44 -27.22 -0.56 -18.35
C MET A 44 -25.92 -0.10 -19.00
N GLY A 45 -25.89 1.10 -19.62
CA GLY A 45 -24.67 1.69 -20.15
C GLY A 45 -23.63 1.95 -19.07
N VAL A 46 -24.05 2.45 -17.91
CA VAL A 46 -23.17 2.65 -16.74
C VAL A 46 -22.65 1.31 -16.21
N GLN A 47 -23.47 0.26 -16.16
CA GLN A 47 -23.07 -1.08 -15.69
C GLN A 47 -22.16 -1.83 -16.67
N VAL A 48 -22.35 -1.66 -17.98
CA VAL A 48 -21.47 -2.26 -18.99
C VAL A 48 -20.09 -1.58 -18.98
N ALA A 49 -20.03 -0.28 -18.72
CA ALA A 49 -18.77 0.45 -18.61
C ALA A 49 -17.88 -0.07 -17.45
N THR A 50 -18.47 -0.47 -16.32
CA THR A 50 -17.70 -1.02 -15.18
C THR A 50 -17.19 -2.45 -15.42
N ILE A 51 -17.80 -3.20 -16.35
CA ILE A 51 -17.36 -4.56 -16.73
C ILE A 51 -16.24 -4.50 -17.79
N ILE A 52 -16.33 -3.56 -18.74
CA ILE A 52 -15.38 -3.47 -19.87
C ILE A 52 -14.07 -2.76 -19.47
N ALA A 53 -14.10 -1.89 -18.46
CA ALA A 53 -12.91 -1.21 -17.95
C ALA A 53 -12.91 -1.25 -16.41
N PRO A 54 -12.46 -2.36 -15.78
CA PRO A 54 -12.15 -2.30 -14.35
C PRO A 54 -11.14 -1.16 -14.12
N PRO A 55 -11.28 -0.34 -13.07
CA PRO A 55 -10.30 0.70 -12.79
C PRO A 55 -8.92 0.03 -12.69
N ASP A 56 -7.92 0.59 -13.38
CA ASP A 56 -6.59 0.00 -13.62
C ASP A 56 -5.77 -0.35 -12.35
N ALA A 57 -6.35 -0.16 -11.15
CA ALA A 57 -5.84 -0.49 -9.83
C ALA A 57 -5.28 -1.91 -9.71
N ALA A 58 -5.90 -2.89 -10.37
CA ALA A 58 -5.60 -4.31 -10.18
C ALA A 58 -4.25 -4.75 -10.76
N THR A 59 -3.62 -3.92 -11.61
CA THR A 59 -2.37 -4.26 -12.32
C THR A 59 -1.23 -3.27 -12.07
N ALA A 60 -1.49 -2.16 -11.36
CA ALA A 60 -0.48 -1.17 -11.03
C ALA A 60 0.43 -1.69 -9.90
N ALA A 61 1.73 -1.75 -10.17
CA ALA A 61 2.76 -1.98 -9.17
C ALA A 61 3.05 -0.69 -8.38
N SER A 62 3.40 -0.82 -7.10
CA SER A 62 3.82 0.30 -6.26
C SER A 62 5.33 0.31 -6.07
N SER A 63 5.93 1.50 -5.97
CA SER A 63 7.34 1.63 -5.57
C SER A 63 7.61 1.12 -4.14
N ASN A 64 6.55 0.91 -3.36
CA ASN A 64 6.61 0.34 -2.03
C ASN A 64 6.69 -1.20 -2.02
N ASP A 65 6.38 -1.85 -3.16
CA ASP A 65 6.40 -3.31 -3.31
C ASP A 65 7.82 -3.87 -3.08
N ILE A 66 7.94 -4.89 -2.24
CA ILE A 66 9.21 -5.62 -2.07
C ILE A 66 9.56 -6.36 -3.37
N ILE A 67 8.57 -7.01 -4.00
CA ILE A 67 8.67 -7.57 -5.34
C ILE A 67 7.77 -6.72 -6.23
N ASN A 68 8.37 -5.89 -7.08
CA ASN A 68 7.66 -4.95 -7.94
C ASN A 68 6.61 -5.66 -8.82
N GLY A 69 5.33 -5.32 -8.66
CA GLY A 69 4.21 -5.97 -9.37
C GLY A 69 3.81 -7.34 -8.81
N GLY A 70 4.41 -7.73 -7.68
CA GLY A 70 4.07 -8.92 -6.92
C GLY A 70 4.56 -10.22 -7.52
N ILE A 71 3.80 -11.27 -7.24
CA ILE A 71 4.09 -12.66 -7.55
C ILE A 71 2.95 -13.18 -8.43
N ASN A 72 3.26 -13.98 -9.44
CA ASN A 72 2.26 -14.54 -10.34
C ASN A 72 1.16 -15.30 -9.56
N THR A 73 -0.10 -14.95 -9.80
CA THR A 73 -1.25 -15.50 -9.06
C THR A 73 -1.58 -16.95 -9.38
N SER A 74 -1.18 -17.44 -10.55
CA SER A 74 -1.44 -18.84 -10.99
C SER A 74 -0.44 -19.81 -10.38
N HIS A 75 0.81 -19.37 -10.21
CA HIS A 75 1.90 -20.19 -9.68
C HIS A 75 2.75 -19.42 -8.65
N PRO A 76 2.14 -18.93 -7.55
CA PRO A 76 2.81 -17.96 -6.70
C PRO A 76 4.02 -18.54 -5.97
N GLN A 77 3.92 -19.76 -5.44
CA GLN A 77 5.05 -20.36 -4.71
C GLN A 77 6.27 -20.57 -5.61
N GLN A 78 6.06 -21.11 -6.81
CA GLN A 78 7.13 -21.37 -7.79
C GLN A 78 7.77 -20.06 -8.26
N THR A 79 6.94 -19.03 -8.49
CA THR A 79 7.41 -17.69 -8.88
C THR A 79 8.22 -17.06 -7.75
N LEU A 80 7.75 -17.13 -6.50
CA LEU A 80 8.47 -16.60 -5.35
C LEU A 80 9.82 -17.30 -5.17
N LEU A 81 9.87 -18.62 -5.30
CA LEU A 81 11.13 -19.38 -5.25
C LEU A 81 12.11 -18.94 -6.35
N SER A 82 11.63 -18.76 -7.59
CA SER A 82 12.47 -18.29 -8.69
C SER A 82 13.04 -16.89 -8.44
N ILE A 83 12.24 -15.97 -7.90
CA ILE A 83 12.70 -14.60 -7.57
C ILE A 83 13.67 -14.63 -6.39
N TYR A 84 13.37 -15.43 -5.36
CA TYR A 84 14.24 -15.62 -4.20
C TYR A 84 15.60 -16.17 -4.60
N ASP A 85 15.65 -17.18 -5.47
CA ASP A 85 16.91 -17.80 -5.90
C ASP A 85 17.79 -16.83 -6.71
N GLY A 86 17.18 -15.89 -7.44
CA GLY A 86 17.87 -14.85 -8.21
C GLY A 86 18.18 -13.55 -7.46
N SER A 87 17.70 -13.36 -6.23
CA SER A 87 17.77 -12.08 -5.51
C SER A 87 18.49 -12.19 -4.17
N GLY A 88 19.75 -11.73 -4.13
CA GLY A 88 20.51 -11.61 -2.88
C GLY A 88 19.86 -10.66 -1.87
N GLU A 89 19.13 -9.65 -2.33
CA GLU A 89 18.33 -8.76 -1.49
C GLU A 89 17.22 -9.54 -0.76
N LEU A 90 16.41 -10.30 -1.50
CA LEU A 90 15.27 -11.03 -0.94
C LEU A 90 15.75 -12.15 0.01
N GLN A 91 16.84 -12.82 -0.36
CA GLN A 91 17.53 -13.79 0.51
C GLN A 91 17.96 -13.15 1.82
N ALA A 92 18.62 -11.98 1.77
CA ALA A 92 19.06 -11.28 2.97
C ALA A 92 17.89 -10.87 3.88
N LEU A 93 16.81 -10.31 3.31
CA LEU A 93 15.60 -9.94 4.06
C LEU A 93 14.99 -11.14 4.77
N PHE A 94 14.79 -12.25 4.07
CA PHE A 94 14.12 -13.43 4.62
C PHE A 94 15.01 -14.14 5.65
N ASN A 95 16.30 -14.28 5.36
CA ASN A 95 17.28 -14.88 6.27
C ASN A 95 17.45 -14.07 7.56
N ASN A 96 17.38 -12.73 7.48
CA ASN A 96 17.40 -11.86 8.66
C ASN A 96 16.28 -12.20 9.66
N TYR A 97 15.15 -12.71 9.15
CA TYR A 97 14.01 -13.17 9.97
C TYR A 97 13.92 -14.70 10.05
N GLY A 98 14.97 -15.43 9.70
CA GLY A 98 15.01 -16.90 9.84
C GLY A 98 14.07 -17.67 8.91
N ILE A 99 13.61 -17.04 7.83
CA ILE A 99 12.80 -17.69 6.79
C ILE A 99 13.76 -18.26 5.74
N THR A 100 13.76 -19.58 5.62
CA THR A 100 14.60 -20.31 4.66
C THR A 100 13.86 -20.57 3.35
N ARG A 101 14.61 -20.89 2.30
CA ARG A 101 14.03 -21.37 1.03
C ARG A 101 13.09 -22.57 1.21
N ASN A 102 13.42 -23.47 2.15
CA ASN A 102 12.58 -24.64 2.44
C ASN A 102 11.27 -24.25 3.14
N ASP A 103 11.29 -23.23 3.99
CA ASP A 103 10.05 -22.67 4.56
C ASP A 103 9.17 -22.09 3.44
N ILE A 104 9.77 -21.40 2.46
CA ILE A 104 9.06 -20.88 1.28
C ILE A 104 8.43 -22.02 0.47
N SER A 105 9.15 -23.12 0.21
CA SER A 105 8.58 -24.27 -0.54
C SER A 105 7.48 -25.01 0.22
N ASN A 106 7.36 -24.82 1.53
CA ASN A 106 6.30 -25.39 2.36
C ASN A 106 5.13 -24.43 2.58
N THR A 107 5.16 -23.24 1.98
CA THR A 107 4.03 -22.29 2.05
C THR A 107 2.79 -22.85 1.34
N HIS A 108 1.63 -22.31 1.67
CA HIS A 108 0.37 -22.57 0.97
C HIS A 108 -0.40 -21.28 0.76
N HIS A 109 -1.42 -21.34 -0.10
CA HIS A 109 -2.30 -20.20 -0.33
C HIS A 109 -3.12 -19.92 0.92
N GLY A 110 -3.12 -18.64 1.31
CA GLY A 110 -3.84 -18.17 2.47
C GLY A 110 -4.42 -16.78 2.26
N THR A 111 -5.02 -16.27 3.31
CA THR A 111 -5.47 -14.88 3.40
C THR A 111 -5.14 -14.30 4.74
N LEU A 112 -4.80 -13.02 4.76
CA LEU A 112 -4.69 -12.24 5.99
C LEU A 112 -5.67 -11.06 5.94
N ASN A 113 -6.07 -10.57 7.10
CA ASN A 113 -6.99 -9.44 7.24
C ASN A 113 -6.31 -8.31 8.00
N SER A 114 -6.45 -7.07 7.51
CA SER A 114 -5.82 -5.88 8.11
C SER A 114 -6.28 -5.60 9.54
N SER A 115 -7.43 -6.11 9.96
CA SER A 115 -7.93 -5.95 11.33
C SER A 115 -7.07 -6.66 12.38
N ASN A 116 -6.23 -7.63 11.99
CA ASN A 116 -5.30 -8.28 12.91
C ASN A 116 -4.11 -7.37 13.22
N GLN A 117 -4.11 -6.84 14.45
CA GLN A 117 -3.12 -5.87 14.93
C GLN A 117 -1.71 -6.44 15.10
N SER A 118 -1.55 -7.77 15.14
CA SER A 118 -0.25 -8.41 15.23
C SER A 118 0.53 -8.33 13.92
N PHE A 119 -0.14 -8.24 12.77
CA PHE A 119 0.55 -8.22 11.48
C PHE A 119 1.32 -6.93 11.24
N LYS A 120 2.54 -7.10 10.71
CA LYS A 120 3.44 -6.03 10.29
C LYS A 120 3.89 -6.33 8.87
N SER A 121 3.47 -5.50 7.91
CA SER A 121 3.90 -5.60 6.51
C SER A 121 5.16 -4.78 6.29
N PHE A 122 6.10 -5.33 5.55
CA PHE A 122 7.26 -4.62 5.05
C PHE A 122 6.91 -3.87 3.77
N GLY A 123 7.57 -2.75 3.56
CA GLY A 123 7.58 -2.01 2.30
C GLY A 123 8.88 -1.23 2.15
N ARG A 124 9.06 -0.58 1.00
CA ARG A 124 10.25 0.23 0.67
C ARG A 124 10.10 1.70 1.08
N ASN A 125 8.88 2.18 1.30
CA ASN A 125 8.59 3.58 1.59
C ASN A 125 8.07 3.79 3.02
N PRO A 126 8.52 4.87 3.69
CA PRO A 126 7.91 5.30 4.94
C PRO A 126 6.61 6.07 4.66
N HIS A 127 5.58 5.82 5.44
CA HIS A 127 4.31 6.57 5.39
C HIS A 127 3.91 7.11 6.77
N SER A 128 4.45 6.57 7.87
CA SER A 128 4.01 6.98 9.20
C SER A 128 5.13 6.96 10.24
N LYS A 129 4.90 7.62 11.38
CA LYS A 129 5.79 7.51 12.55
C LYS A 129 5.79 6.11 13.19
N GLN A 130 4.79 5.28 12.89
CA GLN A 130 4.71 3.90 13.40
C GLN A 130 5.61 2.95 12.62
N ASP A 131 6.19 3.42 11.51
CA ASP A 131 7.04 2.62 10.66
C ASP A 131 8.36 2.34 11.36
N LYS A 132 8.65 1.07 11.57
CA LYS A 132 9.95 0.65 12.07
C LYS A 132 10.91 0.56 10.87
N LYS A 133 11.87 1.49 10.81
CA LYS A 133 12.98 1.42 9.86
C LYS A 133 13.83 0.18 10.16
N VAL A 134 14.06 -0.66 9.15
CA VAL A 134 14.88 -1.87 9.20
C VAL A 134 15.92 -1.78 8.10
N VAL A 135 17.20 -1.84 8.46
CA VAL A 135 18.32 -1.80 7.49
C VAL A 135 18.95 -3.18 7.42
N ILE A 136 19.02 -3.76 6.22
CA ILE A 136 19.61 -5.08 5.96
C ILE A 136 20.53 -4.96 4.75
N GLY A 137 21.84 -5.10 4.98
CA GLY A 137 22.84 -4.79 3.98
C GLY A 137 22.75 -3.32 3.54
N SER A 138 22.66 -3.07 2.23
CA SER A 138 22.48 -1.74 1.64
C SER A 138 21.02 -1.31 1.52
N HIS A 139 20.06 -2.16 1.87
CA HIS A 139 18.64 -1.91 1.67
C HIS A 139 17.97 -1.43 2.96
N THR A 140 17.04 -0.49 2.80
CA THR A 140 16.19 0.00 3.88
C THR A 140 14.75 -0.41 3.62
N TYR A 141 14.11 -0.97 4.64
CA TYR A 141 12.70 -1.33 4.65
C TYR A 141 11.98 -0.62 5.80
N TYR A 142 10.66 -0.56 5.69
CA TYR A 142 9.79 0.01 6.70
C TYR A 142 8.72 -1.02 7.03
N ALA A 143 8.75 -1.52 8.26
CA ALA A 143 7.74 -2.45 8.76
C ALA A 143 6.63 -1.67 9.47
N ARG A 144 5.39 -1.85 9.02
CA ARG A 144 4.22 -1.09 9.48
C ARG A 144 3.08 -2.01 9.90
N PRO A 145 2.29 -1.67 10.94
CA PRO A 145 1.03 -2.35 11.23
C PRO A 145 0.15 -2.47 9.99
N LEU A 146 -0.26 -3.69 9.63
CA LEU A 146 -1.11 -3.88 8.45
C LEU A 146 -2.47 -3.19 8.60
N SER A 147 -2.94 -2.97 9.83
CA SER A 147 -4.16 -2.21 10.13
C SER A 147 -4.15 -0.75 9.63
N SER A 148 -2.96 -0.19 9.36
CA SER A 148 -2.85 1.13 8.74
C SER A 148 -3.25 1.15 7.26
N TRP A 149 -3.34 0.00 6.60
CA TRP A 149 -3.72 -0.15 5.19
C TRP A 149 -5.25 -0.14 4.97
N GLY A 150 -6.01 0.15 6.03
CA GLY A 150 -7.48 0.17 6.00
C GLY A 150 -8.11 -0.84 6.97
N SER A 151 -9.38 -0.64 7.27
CA SER A 151 -10.16 -1.53 8.13
C SER A 151 -10.76 -2.68 7.34
N ASP A 152 -10.67 -3.90 7.88
CA ASP A 152 -11.29 -5.12 7.32
C ASP A 152 -10.96 -5.42 5.86
N VAL A 153 -9.73 -5.15 5.45
CA VAL A 153 -9.24 -5.45 4.10
C VAL A 153 -8.55 -6.82 4.11
N THR A 154 -9.00 -7.71 3.23
CA THR A 154 -8.44 -9.07 3.11
C THR A 154 -7.49 -9.17 1.93
N TYR A 155 -6.28 -9.69 2.16
CA TYR A 155 -5.24 -9.86 1.14
C TYR A 155 -4.88 -11.32 0.94
N LYS A 156 -4.63 -11.70 -0.32
CA LYS A 156 -4.16 -13.04 -0.69
C LYS A 156 -2.66 -13.17 -0.45
N VAL A 157 -2.25 -14.27 0.16
CA VAL A 157 -0.86 -14.51 0.55
C VAL A 157 -0.41 -15.94 0.23
N LEU A 158 0.91 -16.13 0.23
CA LEU A 158 1.52 -17.40 0.61
C LEU A 158 1.86 -17.33 2.10
N GLU A 159 1.35 -18.25 2.90
CA GLU A 159 1.62 -18.30 4.34
C GLU A 159 2.31 -19.59 4.75
N GLY A 160 3.10 -19.51 5.83
CA GLY A 160 3.89 -20.62 6.34
C GLY A 160 4.38 -20.39 7.76
N GLN A 161 5.10 -21.38 8.27
CA GLN A 161 5.76 -21.32 9.57
C GLN A 161 7.26 -21.49 9.37
N ARG A 162 8.05 -20.73 10.13
CA ARG A 162 9.50 -20.84 10.10
C ARG A 162 9.93 -22.13 10.78
N ALA A 163 10.79 -22.94 10.15
CA ALA A 163 11.33 -24.13 10.79
C ALA A 163 12.16 -23.83 12.05
N VAL A 164 12.75 -22.64 12.16
CA VAL A 164 13.64 -22.28 13.29
C VAL A 164 12.91 -22.14 14.63
N ASP A 165 11.64 -21.71 14.62
CA ASP A 165 10.90 -21.41 15.85
C ASP A 165 9.37 -21.51 15.73
N GLY A 166 8.85 -22.02 14.62
CA GLY A 166 7.42 -22.21 14.39
C GLY A 166 6.62 -20.92 14.18
N ARG A 167 7.25 -19.74 14.20
CA ARG A 167 6.49 -18.49 14.05
C ARG A 167 5.96 -18.31 12.63
N TYR A 168 4.82 -17.64 12.56
CA TYR A 168 4.12 -17.32 11.32
C TYR A 168 4.88 -16.31 10.46
N PHE A 169 4.86 -16.53 9.15
CA PHE A 169 5.17 -15.52 8.15
C PHE A 169 4.23 -15.64 6.96
N ALA A 170 4.06 -14.55 6.23
CA ALA A 170 3.33 -14.55 4.97
C ALA A 170 3.99 -13.63 3.95
N ILE A 171 3.72 -13.89 2.68
CA ILE A 171 4.15 -13.07 1.56
C ILE A 171 2.91 -12.69 0.76
N MET A 172 2.66 -11.39 0.63
CA MET A 172 1.51 -10.87 -0.12
C MET A 172 1.69 -11.08 -1.61
N ILE A 173 0.70 -11.68 -2.26
CA ILE A 173 0.82 -12.05 -3.68
C ILE A 173 0.91 -10.81 -4.58
N LYS A 174 0.24 -9.71 -4.26
CA LYS A 174 0.21 -8.52 -5.14
C LYS A 174 1.45 -7.62 -5.07
N CYS A 175 2.22 -7.65 -3.98
CA CYS A 175 3.36 -6.75 -3.75
C CYS A 175 4.65 -7.49 -3.34
N GLY A 176 4.58 -8.79 -3.08
CA GLY A 176 5.68 -9.56 -2.50
C GLY A 176 6.08 -9.13 -1.09
N ASN A 177 5.28 -8.28 -0.43
CA ASN A 177 5.60 -7.77 0.89
C ASN A 177 5.62 -8.90 1.90
N LEU A 178 6.71 -8.97 2.67
CA LEU A 178 6.83 -9.87 3.81
C LEU A 178 5.92 -9.36 4.93
N VAL A 179 5.14 -10.25 5.53
CA VAL A 179 4.32 -9.98 6.70
C VAL A 179 4.75 -10.88 7.85
N LEU A 180 5.04 -10.27 8.98
CA LEU A 180 5.44 -10.94 10.22
C LEU A 180 4.52 -10.54 11.37
N THR A 181 4.43 -11.39 12.39
CA THR A 181 3.83 -11.04 13.68
C THR A 181 4.84 -10.52 14.71
N ASP A 182 6.13 -10.78 14.47
CA ASP A 182 7.24 -10.32 15.30
C ASP A 182 8.43 -9.89 14.42
N LEU A 183 9.00 -8.74 14.72
CA LEU A 183 10.14 -8.14 14.04
C LEU A 183 11.47 -8.42 14.75
N THR A 184 11.53 -9.33 15.72
CA THR A 184 12.80 -9.86 16.23
C THR A 184 13.54 -10.61 15.12
N PRO A 185 14.78 -10.24 14.77
CA PRO A 185 15.60 -11.00 13.84
C PRO A 185 15.80 -12.45 14.28
N LYS A 186 16.28 -13.29 13.36
CA LYS A 186 16.57 -14.72 13.57
C LYS A 186 17.23 -14.92 14.95
N PRO A 187 16.69 -15.82 15.81
CA PRO A 187 17.37 -16.20 17.04
C PRO A 187 18.78 -16.68 16.69
N ILE A 188 19.79 -16.05 17.27
CA ILE A 188 21.16 -16.56 17.17
C ILE A 188 21.07 -17.92 17.86
N THR A 189 21.22 -19.00 17.11
CA THR A 189 21.45 -20.31 17.72
C THR A 189 22.72 -20.13 18.54
N GLN A 190 22.58 -20.03 19.87
CA GLN A 190 23.69 -20.19 20.80
C GLN A 190 24.32 -21.52 20.41
N ILE A 191 25.50 -21.45 19.81
CA ILE A 191 26.26 -22.64 19.43
C ILE A 191 26.37 -23.47 20.71
N GLN A 192 26.00 -24.73 20.60
CA GLN A 192 26.03 -25.66 21.73
C GLN A 192 27.36 -25.54 22.46
N LYS A 193 27.29 -25.18 23.74
CA LYS A 193 28.34 -25.43 24.70
C LYS A 193 28.51 -26.95 24.80
N GLY A 194 29.37 -27.52 23.97
CA GLY A 194 29.73 -28.94 23.99
C GLY A 194 29.65 -29.61 22.63
N SER A 195 30.64 -29.37 21.78
CA SER A 195 31.07 -30.32 20.74
C SER A 195 32.51 -29.97 20.35
N SER A 196 33.41 -30.92 20.58
CA SER A 196 34.85 -30.80 20.37
C SER A 196 35.19 -30.61 18.89
N PHE A 197 35.98 -29.60 18.58
CA PHE A 197 36.77 -29.59 17.36
C PHE A 197 38.02 -30.45 17.61
N SER A 198 38.03 -31.66 17.03
CA SER A 198 39.26 -32.41 16.79
C SER A 198 39.65 -32.25 15.32
N ASN A 199 40.89 -31.84 15.13
CA ASN A 199 41.74 -31.93 13.93
C ASN A 199 41.49 -31.01 12.73
N VAL A 200 42.24 -29.89 12.67
CA VAL A 200 43.27 -29.55 11.63
C VAL A 200 44.34 -28.65 12.31
N PRO A 201 45.64 -28.74 11.98
CA PRO A 201 46.76 -28.36 12.87
C PRO A 201 46.95 -26.85 13.05
N GLN A 202 47.05 -26.42 14.30
CA GLN A 202 47.45 -25.07 14.69
C GLN A 202 48.99 -24.94 14.70
N PRO A 203 49.57 -23.81 14.24
CA PRO A 203 50.98 -23.50 14.47
C PRO A 203 51.29 -23.39 15.97
N LYS A 204 52.41 -24.02 16.35
CA LYS A 204 52.93 -24.24 17.70
C LYS A 204 53.07 -22.93 18.51
N PRO A 205 52.38 -22.80 19.67
CA PRO A 205 52.64 -21.73 20.62
C PRO A 205 53.94 -21.96 21.40
N THR A 206 54.76 -20.92 21.52
CA THR A 206 56.00 -20.90 22.30
C THR A 206 55.67 -20.79 23.79
N THR A 207 55.96 -21.86 24.54
CA THR A 207 55.84 -21.94 26.00
C THR A 207 56.99 -21.19 26.66
N PHE A 208 56.73 -20.18 27.50
CA PHE A 208 57.70 -19.72 28.48
C PHE A 208 57.71 -20.70 29.64
N THR A 209 58.75 -21.54 29.67
CA THR A 209 59.08 -22.45 30.77
C THR A 209 59.56 -21.65 31.99
N GLN A 210 58.97 -21.96 33.15
CA GLN A 210 59.49 -21.57 34.45
C GLN A 210 60.88 -22.19 34.65
N THR A 211 61.86 -21.38 35.03
CA THR A 211 63.21 -21.82 35.36
C THR A 211 63.25 -22.31 36.82
N PRO A 212 63.84 -23.49 37.11
CA PRO A 212 63.98 -24.00 38.46
C PRO A 212 65.10 -23.30 39.25
N THR A 213 64.82 -23.11 40.53
CA THR A 213 65.73 -22.67 41.61
C THR A 213 66.94 -23.59 41.77
N PRO A 214 68.18 -23.08 41.80
CA PRO A 214 69.35 -23.83 42.26
C PRO A 214 69.49 -23.83 43.79
N ALA A 215 69.97 -24.96 44.31
CA ALA A 215 70.30 -25.28 45.71
C ALA A 215 71.58 -24.56 46.22
N PRO A 216 71.91 -24.64 47.54
CA PRO A 216 72.69 -23.62 48.26
C PRO A 216 74.21 -23.87 48.27
N ALA A 217 74.99 -22.80 48.48
CA ALA A 217 76.43 -22.84 48.76
C ALA A 217 76.82 -21.61 49.64
N PRO A 218 77.96 -21.64 50.36
CA PRO A 218 78.01 -21.63 51.82
C PRO A 218 78.18 -20.24 52.47
N THR A 219 77.91 -20.22 53.77
CA THR A 219 78.08 -19.13 54.73
C THR A 219 79.49 -18.54 54.75
N PRO A 220 79.62 -17.20 54.67
CA PRO A 220 80.76 -16.50 55.26
C PRO A 220 80.31 -15.59 56.41
N VAL A 221 81.00 -15.81 57.53
CA VAL A 221 81.25 -14.94 58.69
C VAL A 221 80.80 -13.48 58.65
N THR A 222 80.07 -13.12 59.71
CA THR A 222 79.78 -11.78 60.24
C THR A 222 81.01 -10.88 60.31
N PRO A 223 80.87 -9.63 59.83
CA PRO A 223 81.44 -8.47 60.51
C PRO A 223 80.31 -7.58 61.02
N THR A 224 80.33 -7.34 62.32
CA THR A 224 79.68 -6.22 63.00
C THR A 224 80.14 -4.93 62.32
N VAL A 225 79.24 -4.00 61.96
CA VAL A 225 79.53 -2.54 61.91
C VAL A 225 78.26 -1.72 61.55
N VAL A 226 77.95 -0.83 62.50
CA VAL A 226 77.20 0.45 62.52
C VAL A 226 75.88 0.64 61.78
N THR A 227 74.86 0.95 62.58
CA THR A 227 73.58 1.56 62.23
C THR A 227 73.75 2.88 61.46
N PRO A 228 73.22 3.01 60.23
CA PRO A 228 72.99 4.32 59.62
C PRO A 228 71.61 4.89 60.03
N THR A 229 71.60 6.19 60.28
CA THR A 229 70.45 7.05 60.60
C THR A 229 69.25 6.86 59.65
N PRO A 230 67.99 6.86 60.14
CA PRO A 230 66.81 6.67 59.28
C PRO A 230 66.66 7.81 58.27
N THR A 231 66.60 7.45 56.99
CA THR A 231 66.16 8.34 55.89
C THR A 231 64.63 8.39 55.90
N PRO A 232 63.98 9.56 55.78
CA PRO A 232 62.52 9.64 55.76
C PRO A 232 61.96 8.94 54.51
N THR A 233 61.06 7.98 54.73
CA THR A 233 60.25 7.32 53.70
C THR A 233 59.40 8.37 52.96
N PRO A 234 59.45 8.47 51.62
CA PRO A 234 58.52 9.31 50.89
C PRO A 234 57.10 8.75 51.03
N THR A 235 56.17 9.59 51.47
CA THR A 235 54.74 9.28 51.57
C THR A 235 54.21 8.77 50.23
N PRO A 236 53.43 7.68 50.17
CA PRO A 236 52.78 7.25 48.94
C PRO A 236 51.84 8.35 48.47
N VAL A 237 52.16 8.97 47.33
CA VAL A 237 51.22 9.86 46.64
C VAL A 237 50.11 8.98 46.07
N THR A 238 48.91 9.06 46.65
CA THR A 238 47.70 8.50 46.03
C THR A 238 47.58 9.10 44.64
N PRO A 239 47.57 8.30 43.55
CA PRO A 239 47.36 8.86 42.22
C PRO A 239 46.01 9.56 42.21
N THR A 240 46.01 10.87 41.97
CA THR A 240 44.80 11.62 41.69
C THR A 240 44.10 10.93 40.52
N PRO A 241 42.81 10.55 40.64
CA PRO A 241 42.10 9.94 39.53
C PRO A 241 42.16 10.91 38.35
N THR A 242 42.71 10.45 37.22
CA THR A 242 42.68 11.22 35.97
C THR A 242 41.23 11.62 35.71
N PRO A 243 40.92 12.91 35.47
CA PRO A 243 39.57 13.32 35.13
C PRO A 243 39.13 12.50 33.92
N VAL A 244 38.13 11.63 34.12
CA VAL A 244 37.54 10.87 33.01
C VAL A 244 36.84 11.91 32.16
N THR A 245 37.41 12.24 31.01
CA THR A 245 36.78 13.17 30.06
C THR A 245 35.41 12.58 29.73
N PRO A 246 34.29 13.31 29.95
CA PRO A 246 32.97 12.80 29.64
C PRO A 246 32.97 12.32 28.18
N VAL A 247 32.50 11.09 27.94
CA VAL A 247 32.45 10.54 26.59
C VAL A 247 31.49 11.39 25.76
N GLU A 248 32.05 12.19 24.86
CA GLU A 248 31.31 13.05 23.94
C GLU A 248 30.67 12.22 22.83
N ASN A 249 29.40 11.87 23.01
CA ASN A 249 28.63 11.15 22.00
C ASN A 249 27.61 12.08 21.32
N PRO A 250 27.43 12.01 19.99
CA PRO A 250 26.34 12.69 19.33
C PRO A 250 24.99 12.04 19.71
N ASN A 251 23.93 12.84 19.71
CA ASN A 251 22.55 12.38 19.90
C ASN A 251 21.64 13.09 18.89
N ILE A 252 21.31 12.41 17.79
CA ILE A 252 20.58 13.02 16.67
C ILE A 252 19.07 12.91 16.85
N GLN A 253 18.40 14.05 16.72
CA GLN A 253 16.96 14.19 16.61
C GLN A 253 16.61 14.84 15.28
N GLN A 254 15.50 14.41 14.69
CA GLN A 254 15.03 14.88 13.38
C GLN A 254 13.64 15.50 13.51
N ALA A 255 13.40 16.57 12.78
CA ALA A 255 12.08 17.19 12.66
C ALA A 255 11.86 17.76 11.27
N LYS A 256 10.59 17.81 10.85
CA LYS A 256 10.14 18.35 9.56
C LYS A 256 8.97 19.30 9.73
N THR A 257 9.00 20.39 8.97
CA THR A 257 7.86 21.28 8.77
C THR A 257 7.61 21.46 7.27
N ALA A 258 6.41 21.91 6.92
CA ALA A 258 6.06 22.19 5.54
C ALA A 258 5.14 23.41 5.44
N LYS A 259 5.43 24.27 4.46
CA LYS A 259 4.68 25.47 4.15
C LYS A 259 4.05 25.33 2.77
N LEU A 260 2.73 25.34 2.73
CA LEU A 260 1.94 25.32 1.50
C LEU A 260 1.70 26.76 1.04
N THR A 261 1.93 27.03 -0.24
CA THR A 261 1.70 28.30 -0.92
C THR A 261 0.72 28.08 -2.08
N SER A 262 -0.40 28.78 -2.03
CA SER A 262 -1.47 28.72 -3.02
C SER A 262 -1.02 29.32 -4.35
N ALA A 263 -1.21 28.61 -5.44
CA ALA A 263 -0.94 29.13 -6.79
C ALA A 263 -1.96 30.18 -7.24
N ALA A 264 -3.14 30.21 -6.63
CA ALA A 264 -4.23 31.11 -7.03
C ALA A 264 -4.01 32.56 -6.53
N ASP A 265 -3.52 32.70 -5.30
CA ASP A 265 -3.47 33.99 -4.60
C ASP A 265 -2.16 34.22 -3.80
N GLY A 266 -1.23 33.27 -3.81
CA GLY A 266 0.03 33.35 -3.06
C GLY A 266 -0.12 33.21 -1.54
N SER A 267 -1.33 32.91 -1.03
CA SER A 267 -1.56 32.72 0.40
C SER A 267 -0.77 31.53 0.94
N THR A 268 -0.28 31.64 2.19
CA THR A 268 0.56 30.60 2.79
C THR A 268 -0.03 30.05 4.08
N ARG A 269 0.11 28.74 4.29
CA ARG A 269 -0.33 28.06 5.52
C ARG A 269 0.53 26.82 5.81
N ASN A 270 0.40 26.24 6.99
CA ASN A 270 1.04 24.95 7.30
C ASN A 270 0.46 23.87 6.36
N ALA A 271 1.33 23.09 5.71
CA ALA A 271 0.88 22.03 4.81
C ALA A 271 0.41 20.77 5.58
N HIS A 272 0.89 20.56 6.81
CA HIS A 272 0.49 19.41 7.61
C HIS A 272 -1.00 19.52 8.01
N GLY A 273 -1.81 18.57 7.55
CA GLY A 273 -3.26 18.54 7.74
C GLY A 273 -4.03 19.48 6.81
N ALA A 274 -3.36 20.19 5.92
CA ALA A 274 -4.01 21.02 4.90
C ALA A 274 -4.22 20.23 3.60
N THR A 275 -5.06 20.79 2.72
CA THR A 275 -5.27 20.29 1.36
C THR A 275 -4.62 21.23 0.35
N ALA A 276 -3.81 20.67 -0.55
CA ALA A 276 -3.17 21.37 -1.65
C ALA A 276 -3.93 21.18 -2.97
N ASN A 277 -3.98 22.23 -3.77
CA ASN A 277 -4.58 22.22 -5.11
C ASN A 277 -3.52 22.01 -6.18
N ALA A 278 -3.98 21.67 -7.39
CA ALA A 278 -3.14 21.59 -8.57
C ALA A 278 -2.32 22.89 -8.77
N GLY A 279 -1.01 22.78 -8.90
CA GLY A 279 -0.10 23.90 -9.11
C GLY A 279 0.42 24.59 -7.84
N ASP A 280 -0.17 24.32 -6.66
CA ASP A 280 0.33 24.82 -5.37
C ASP A 280 1.77 24.36 -5.12
N SER A 281 2.53 25.12 -4.32
CA SER A 281 3.90 24.78 -3.95
C SER A 281 4.02 24.49 -2.47
N ILE A 282 4.78 23.46 -2.11
CA ILE A 282 5.03 23.04 -0.74
C ILE A 282 6.54 23.08 -0.48
N GLU A 283 6.95 23.95 0.42
CA GLU A 283 8.32 24.08 0.90
C GLU A 283 8.49 23.22 2.15
N TYR A 284 9.29 22.16 2.06
CA TYR A 284 9.65 21.28 3.17
C TYR A 284 10.95 21.75 3.80
N THR A 285 10.99 21.83 5.13
CA THR A 285 12.20 22.14 5.91
C THR A 285 12.51 20.97 6.84
N LEU A 286 13.74 20.46 6.76
CA LEU A 286 14.23 19.32 7.53
C LEU A 286 15.29 19.82 8.49
N VAL A 287 15.06 19.63 9.79
CA VAL A 287 15.97 20.05 10.85
C VAL A 287 16.53 18.81 11.54
N THR A 288 17.86 18.74 11.61
CA THR A 288 18.60 17.73 12.34
C THR A 288 19.29 18.39 13.52
N THR A 289 18.89 18.02 14.73
CA THR A 289 19.46 18.57 15.97
C THR A 289 20.33 17.53 16.62
N ASN A 290 21.57 17.88 16.93
CA ASN A 290 22.44 17.08 17.77
C ASN A 290 22.32 17.59 19.21
N THR A 291 21.56 16.88 20.06
CA THR A 291 21.40 17.21 21.47
C THR A 291 22.49 16.61 22.35
N GLY A 292 23.46 15.90 21.76
CA GLY A 292 24.61 15.34 22.43
C GLY A 292 25.75 16.34 22.52
N THR A 293 26.79 16.02 23.29
CA THR A 293 27.98 16.86 23.43
C THR A 293 29.02 16.60 22.34
N GLY A 294 29.05 15.38 21.77
CA GLY A 294 29.97 15.03 20.68
C GLY A 294 29.44 15.41 19.30
N ALA A 295 30.36 15.70 18.37
CA ALA A 295 30.00 16.03 16.99
C ALA A 295 29.56 14.80 16.17
N ALA A 296 28.47 14.92 15.43
CA ALA A 296 28.07 13.95 14.42
C ALA A 296 28.80 14.25 13.10
N LYS A 297 29.89 13.53 12.84
CA LYS A 297 30.71 13.68 11.64
C LYS A 297 30.10 12.93 10.46
N ASP A 298 30.38 13.42 9.25
CA ASP A 298 29.95 12.82 7.98
C ASP A 298 28.45 12.52 7.89
N TYR A 299 27.63 13.31 8.59
CA TYR A 299 26.19 13.15 8.62
C TYR A 299 25.60 13.53 7.25
N VAL A 300 24.73 12.67 6.73
CA VAL A 300 24.03 12.86 5.46
C VAL A 300 22.54 12.93 5.77
N VAL A 301 21.91 14.08 5.50
CA VAL A 301 20.45 14.17 5.50
C VAL A 301 19.95 13.36 4.30
N THR A 302 19.11 12.36 4.56
CA THR A 302 18.49 11.49 3.55
C THR A 302 16.99 11.50 3.74
N GLU A 303 16.26 11.72 2.65
CA GLU A 303 14.82 11.84 2.64
C GLU A 303 14.21 10.96 1.54
N ASN A 304 13.19 10.15 1.86
CA ASN A 304 12.42 9.42 0.86
C ASN A 304 11.21 10.27 0.45
N VAL A 305 11.19 10.72 -0.80
CA VAL A 305 10.14 11.59 -1.37
C VAL A 305 9.25 10.86 -2.37
N ARG A 306 9.28 9.52 -2.44
CA ARG A 306 8.51 8.76 -3.44
C ARG A 306 7.00 9.02 -3.38
N ASP A 307 6.47 9.15 -2.17
CA ASP A 307 5.06 9.47 -1.94
C ASP A 307 4.69 10.87 -2.48
N ILE A 308 5.54 11.88 -2.21
CA ILE A 308 5.42 13.23 -2.79
C ILE A 308 5.44 13.16 -4.33
N LEU A 309 6.32 12.35 -4.91
CA LEU A 309 6.48 12.22 -6.36
C LEU A 309 5.26 11.61 -7.06
N GLU A 310 4.31 11.03 -6.34
CA GLU A 310 3.04 10.61 -6.92
C GLU A 310 2.24 11.83 -7.40
N TYR A 311 2.22 12.91 -6.61
CA TYR A 311 1.35 14.08 -6.81
C TYR A 311 2.06 15.40 -7.12
N ALA A 312 3.37 15.50 -6.88
CA ALA A 312 4.14 16.71 -7.06
C ALA A 312 5.49 16.44 -7.74
N ASP A 313 6.04 17.47 -8.39
CA ASP A 313 7.40 17.45 -8.91
C ASP A 313 8.31 18.28 -7.99
N ILE A 314 9.52 17.80 -7.70
CA ILE A 314 10.48 18.57 -6.90
C ILE A 314 11.09 19.66 -7.81
N THR A 315 10.74 20.92 -7.56
CA THR A 315 11.16 22.07 -8.38
C THR A 315 12.43 22.74 -7.86
N GLU A 316 12.72 22.64 -6.56
CA GLU A 316 13.93 23.19 -5.95
C GLU A 316 14.56 22.19 -5.00
N LEU A 317 15.76 21.69 -5.32
CA LEU A 317 16.49 20.72 -4.49
C LEU A 317 17.34 21.37 -3.38
N ARG A 318 17.65 22.67 -3.52
CA ARG A 318 18.42 23.50 -2.57
C ARG A 318 19.62 22.78 -1.93
N GLY A 319 20.52 22.32 -2.80
CA GLY A 319 21.74 21.60 -2.41
C GLY A 319 21.58 20.08 -2.29
N GLY A 320 20.37 19.55 -2.37
CA GLY A 320 20.11 18.11 -2.42
C GLY A 320 20.31 17.52 -3.83
N THR A 321 20.50 16.20 -3.89
CA THR A 321 20.50 15.40 -5.12
C THR A 321 19.41 14.33 -5.00
N LEU A 322 18.50 14.29 -5.98
CA LEU A 322 17.43 13.29 -6.05
C LEU A 322 17.89 12.11 -6.91
N THR A 323 17.85 10.90 -6.38
CA THR A 323 18.12 9.66 -7.12
C THR A 323 17.12 8.61 -6.69
N ASP A 324 16.35 8.10 -7.63
CA ASP A 324 15.32 7.08 -7.39
C ASP A 324 14.41 7.41 -6.18
N GLY A 325 13.86 8.62 -6.13
CA GLY A 325 12.98 9.03 -5.03
C GLY A 325 13.64 9.23 -3.67
N ILE A 326 14.96 9.13 -3.58
CA ILE A 326 15.76 9.45 -2.39
C ILE A 326 16.49 10.77 -2.62
N LEU A 327 16.20 11.76 -1.79
CA LEU A 327 16.87 13.06 -1.77
C LEU A 327 17.97 13.05 -0.71
N GLN A 328 19.20 13.36 -1.10
CA GLN A 328 20.36 13.42 -0.20
C GLN A 328 21.09 14.75 -0.29
N TRP A 329 21.51 15.28 0.85
CA TRP A 329 22.38 16.45 0.92
C TRP A 329 23.84 16.06 1.18
N PRO A 330 24.81 16.90 0.80
CA PRO A 330 26.22 16.63 1.05
C PRO A 330 26.53 16.32 2.52
N LYS A 331 27.54 15.48 2.73
CA LYS A 331 28.06 15.18 4.07
C LYS A 331 28.39 16.45 4.83
N THR A 332 28.00 16.50 6.10
CA THR A 332 28.29 17.62 6.99
C THR A 332 28.69 17.13 8.39
N THR A 333 29.27 18.01 9.20
CA THR A 333 29.48 17.77 10.63
C THR A 333 28.51 18.61 11.44
N ILE A 334 27.70 17.97 12.27
CA ILE A 334 26.80 18.65 13.20
C ILE A 334 27.46 18.65 14.59
N ALA A 335 27.94 19.81 15.01
CA ALA A 335 28.55 19.97 16.34
C ALA A 335 27.59 19.56 17.46
N GLY A 336 28.14 19.27 18.65
CA GLY A 336 27.32 19.04 19.84
C GLY A 336 26.44 20.25 20.15
N SER A 337 25.22 20.00 20.63
CA SER A 337 24.20 21.02 20.91
C SER A 337 23.84 21.94 19.74
N ALA A 338 24.13 21.54 18.50
CA ALA A 338 23.85 22.33 17.29
C ALA A 338 22.74 21.71 16.43
N ALA A 339 22.17 22.52 15.53
CA ALA A 339 21.20 22.07 14.54
C ALA A 339 21.67 22.37 13.12
N TYR A 340 21.30 21.50 12.18
CA TYR A 340 21.54 21.64 10.75
C TYR A 340 20.21 21.57 10.01
N SER A 341 19.95 22.53 9.12
CA SER A 341 18.68 22.65 8.40
C SER A 341 18.92 22.63 6.89
N VAL A 342 18.07 21.89 6.19
CA VAL A 342 18.00 21.84 4.73
C VAL A 342 16.54 21.93 4.28
N SER A 343 16.29 22.24 3.01
CA SER A 343 14.93 22.37 2.49
C SER A 343 14.84 21.93 1.04
N PHE A 344 13.62 21.69 0.56
CA PHE A 344 13.30 21.51 -0.84
C PHE A 344 11.88 21.99 -1.12
N VAL A 345 11.57 22.30 -2.38
CA VAL A 345 10.23 22.71 -2.81
C VAL A 345 9.66 21.69 -3.78
N ALA A 346 8.43 21.26 -3.50
CA ALA A 346 7.63 20.42 -4.39
C ALA A 346 6.47 21.24 -4.94
N ARG A 347 6.17 21.12 -6.23
CA ARG A 347 5.01 21.74 -6.87
C ARG A 347 4.00 20.68 -7.24
N VAL A 348 2.77 20.80 -6.74
CA VAL A 348 1.67 19.88 -7.04
C VAL A 348 1.41 19.91 -8.54
N LYS A 349 1.36 18.71 -9.14
CA LYS A 349 1.14 18.53 -10.57
C LYS A 349 -0.19 19.15 -10.99
N ASN A 350 -0.19 19.78 -12.17
CA ASN A 350 -1.37 20.37 -12.77
C ASN A 350 -1.50 19.90 -14.22
N PRO A 351 -2.44 18.99 -14.54
CA PRO A 351 -3.47 18.44 -13.65
C PRO A 351 -2.92 17.45 -12.62
N VAL A 352 -3.63 17.29 -11.50
CA VAL A 352 -3.35 16.22 -10.51
C VAL A 352 -3.57 14.85 -11.17
N PRO A 353 -2.64 13.89 -11.03
CA PRO A 353 -2.81 12.55 -11.57
C PRO A 353 -4.08 11.86 -11.05
N ALA A 354 -4.88 11.32 -11.96
CA ALA A 354 -6.06 10.51 -11.65
C ALA A 354 -5.75 9.01 -11.64
N ARG A 355 -4.51 8.64 -11.29
CA ARG A 355 -4.09 7.24 -11.25
C ARG A 355 -4.88 6.48 -10.17
N PRO A 356 -5.31 5.25 -10.45
CA PRO A 356 -6.02 4.46 -9.46
C PRO A 356 -5.10 4.05 -8.31
N THR A 357 -5.70 3.86 -7.14
CA THR A 357 -4.96 3.39 -5.96
C THR A 357 -4.45 1.98 -6.25
N ALA A 358 -3.17 1.73 -6.00
CA ALA A 358 -2.56 0.45 -6.33
C ALA A 358 -3.21 -0.66 -5.48
N ALA A 359 -3.68 -1.74 -6.10
CA ALA A 359 -4.24 -2.85 -5.33
C ALA A 359 -3.18 -3.61 -4.51
N SER A 360 -1.90 -3.36 -4.78
CA SER A 360 -0.74 -3.88 -4.05
C SER A 360 -0.36 -3.00 -2.84
N ASP A 361 -0.77 -1.72 -2.85
CA ASP A 361 -0.48 -0.72 -1.82
C ASP A 361 -1.61 0.34 -1.76
N PRO A 362 -2.54 0.23 -0.80
CA PRO A 362 -3.67 1.15 -0.70
C PRO A 362 -3.28 2.57 -0.27
N GLN A 363 -2.02 2.78 0.12
CA GLN A 363 -1.47 4.09 0.46
C GLN A 363 -0.79 4.77 -0.74
N SER A 364 -0.72 4.09 -1.89
CA SER A 364 -0.25 4.68 -3.14
C SER A 364 -1.43 5.24 -3.94
N TYR A 365 -1.28 6.47 -4.42
CA TYR A 365 -2.32 7.25 -5.08
C TYR A 365 -3.61 7.38 -4.25
N ASP A 366 -3.48 7.61 -2.94
CA ASP A 366 -4.57 7.72 -1.96
C ASP A 366 -5.03 9.18 -1.69
N LEU A 367 -4.51 10.14 -2.45
CA LEU A 367 -4.71 11.59 -2.31
C LEU A 367 -4.12 12.19 -1.04
N GLN A 368 -3.14 11.53 -0.44
CA GLN A 368 -2.28 12.08 0.58
C GLN A 368 -0.84 12.16 0.05
N MET A 369 -0.10 13.15 0.54
CA MET A 369 1.35 13.20 0.46
C MET A 369 1.91 13.09 1.88
N ASP A 370 2.27 11.88 2.26
CA ASP A 370 2.88 11.52 3.53
C ASP A 370 4.41 11.50 3.41
N ASN A 371 5.08 12.27 4.25
CA ASN A 371 6.54 12.39 4.19
C ASN A 371 7.15 12.43 5.59
N VAL A 372 8.19 11.61 5.83
CA VAL A 372 8.68 11.29 7.18
C VAL A 372 10.14 11.66 7.36
N TYR A 373 10.42 12.54 8.33
CA TYR A 373 11.77 12.84 8.83
C TYR A 373 11.72 13.13 10.34
N GLY A 374 11.89 12.10 11.16
CA GLY A 374 11.61 12.13 12.61
C GLY A 374 10.12 12.22 12.94
N ASN A 375 9.40 13.16 12.33
CA ASN A 375 7.94 13.24 12.30
C ASN A 375 7.38 13.10 10.88
N VAL A 376 6.08 12.77 10.79
CA VAL A 376 5.31 12.81 9.55
C VAL A 376 4.82 14.24 9.30
N VAL A 377 4.84 14.64 8.03
CA VAL A 377 4.04 15.71 7.45
C VAL A 377 3.12 15.03 6.44
N SER A 378 1.83 15.23 6.60
CA SER A 378 0.78 14.70 5.73
C SER A 378 0.00 15.86 5.13
N THR A 379 -0.10 15.92 3.81
CA THR A 379 -0.82 16.96 3.06
C THR A 379 -1.80 16.31 2.10
N GLY A 380 -3.08 16.61 2.24
CA GLY A 380 -4.12 16.10 1.34
C GLY A 380 -4.05 16.76 -0.04
N ILE A 381 -4.56 16.06 -1.05
CA ILE A 381 -4.66 16.55 -2.43
C ILE A 381 -6.12 16.71 -2.82
N THR A 382 -6.46 17.84 -3.43
CA THR A 382 -7.80 18.04 -3.99
C THR A 382 -8.10 16.99 -5.06
N THR A 383 -9.18 16.23 -4.87
CA THR A 383 -9.58 15.13 -5.76
C THR A 383 -9.89 15.65 -7.18
N PRO A 384 -9.15 15.23 -8.22
CA PRO A 384 -9.46 15.64 -9.59
C PRO A 384 -10.79 14.99 -10.04
N PRO A 385 -11.56 15.63 -10.93
CA PRO A 385 -12.87 15.12 -11.37
C PRO A 385 -12.85 13.66 -11.85
N ALA A 386 -11.80 13.26 -12.57
CA ALA A 386 -11.66 11.88 -13.06
C ALA A 386 -11.55 10.85 -11.91
N LYS A 387 -10.87 11.19 -10.81
CA LYS A 387 -10.71 10.31 -9.64
C LYS A 387 -12.00 10.19 -8.81
N GLN A 388 -12.90 11.18 -8.90
CA GLN A 388 -14.21 11.12 -8.22
C GLN A 388 -15.07 9.96 -8.75
N VAL A 389 -14.95 9.64 -10.05
CA VAL A 389 -15.67 8.52 -10.67
C VAL A 389 -15.17 7.17 -10.12
N GLU A 390 -13.85 7.01 -9.95
CA GLU A 390 -13.27 5.81 -9.33
C GLU A 390 -13.73 5.63 -7.89
N VAL A 391 -13.65 6.69 -7.07
CA VAL A 391 -14.09 6.65 -5.67
C VAL A 391 -15.58 6.34 -5.58
N ALA A 392 -16.42 6.97 -6.41
CA ALA A 392 -17.85 6.67 -6.45
C ALA A 392 -18.11 5.21 -6.86
N ALA A 393 -17.40 4.69 -7.86
CA ALA A 393 -17.53 3.31 -8.31
C ALA A 393 -17.11 2.30 -7.23
N ALA A 394 -16.08 2.60 -6.44
CA ALA A 394 -15.63 1.74 -5.34
C ALA A 394 -16.65 1.60 -4.20
N THR A 395 -17.55 2.58 -4.03
CA THR A 395 -18.63 2.54 -3.03
C THR A 395 -19.88 1.79 -3.51
N LEU A 396 -19.98 1.47 -4.79
CA LEU A 396 -21.06 0.64 -5.30
C LEU A 396 -20.85 -0.80 -4.84
N PRO A 397 -21.90 -1.52 -4.39
CA PRO A 397 -21.76 -2.92 -4.02
C PRO A 397 -21.20 -3.70 -5.20
N ALA A 398 -20.12 -4.43 -4.95
CA ALA A 398 -19.53 -5.31 -5.95
C ALA A 398 -20.53 -6.41 -6.31
N THR A 399 -21.35 -6.18 -7.34
CA THR A 399 -22.15 -7.23 -7.93
C THR A 399 -21.15 -8.18 -8.60
N GLY A 400 -20.87 -9.31 -7.99
CA GLY A 400 -19.94 -10.29 -8.56
C GLY A 400 -20.39 -10.76 -9.95
N PRO A 401 -19.56 -11.49 -10.70
CA PRO A 401 -19.88 -11.94 -12.07
C PRO A 401 -21.24 -12.64 -12.19
N GLY A 402 -21.65 -13.38 -11.14
CA GLY A 402 -22.96 -14.03 -11.08
C GLY A 402 -24.14 -13.06 -10.90
N GLU A 403 -24.01 -12.01 -10.08
CA GLU A 403 -25.10 -11.06 -9.84
C GLU A 403 -25.27 -10.06 -10.98
N SER A 404 -24.17 -9.63 -11.63
CA SER A 404 -24.26 -8.80 -12.84
C SER A 404 -24.98 -9.53 -13.97
N SER A 405 -24.77 -10.85 -14.11
CA SER A 405 -25.49 -11.65 -15.10
C SER A 405 -26.99 -11.75 -14.79
N LEU A 406 -27.37 -11.89 -13.52
CA LEU A 406 -28.77 -11.91 -13.09
C LEU A 406 -29.46 -10.57 -13.37
N ILE A 407 -28.80 -9.45 -13.05
CA ILE A 407 -29.34 -8.10 -13.30
C ILE A 407 -29.53 -7.87 -14.80
N VAL A 408 -28.54 -8.23 -15.63
CA VAL A 408 -28.65 -8.15 -17.10
C VAL A 408 -29.81 -9.01 -17.61
N MET A 409 -29.98 -10.23 -17.09
CA MET A 409 -31.10 -11.12 -17.45
C MET A 409 -32.45 -10.54 -17.04
N ILE A 410 -32.56 -9.93 -15.85
CA ILE A 410 -33.78 -9.27 -15.37
C ILE A 410 -34.12 -8.06 -16.26
N VAL A 411 -33.12 -7.24 -16.61
CA VAL A 411 -33.30 -6.09 -17.50
C VAL A 411 -33.72 -6.55 -18.91
N LEU A 412 -33.08 -7.58 -19.45
CA LEU A 412 -33.44 -8.16 -20.75
C LEU A 412 -34.90 -8.69 -20.72
N ALA A 413 -35.28 -9.39 -19.65
CA ALA A 413 -36.64 -9.87 -19.45
C ALA A 413 -37.66 -8.72 -19.37
N MET A 414 -37.32 -7.61 -18.69
CA MET A 414 -38.16 -6.42 -18.66
C MET A 414 -38.31 -5.77 -20.04
N LEU A 415 -37.22 -5.67 -20.82
CA LEU A 415 -37.27 -5.14 -22.19
C LEU A 415 -38.16 -6.01 -23.09
N VAL A 416 -38.03 -7.34 -23.03
CA VAL A 416 -38.87 -8.29 -23.76
C VAL A 416 -40.34 -8.18 -23.32
N PHE A 417 -40.60 -8.09 -22.02
CA PHE A 417 -41.95 -7.90 -21.48
C PHE A 417 -42.58 -6.60 -22.01
N PHE A 418 -41.86 -5.48 -21.96
CA PHE A 418 -42.38 -4.20 -22.44
C PHE A 418 -42.55 -4.16 -23.96
N TYR A 419 -41.68 -4.83 -24.72
CA TYR A 419 -41.85 -5.02 -26.16
C TYR A 419 -43.13 -5.82 -26.47
N ALA A 420 -43.30 -6.98 -25.82
CA ALA A 420 -44.49 -7.82 -25.97
C ALA A 420 -45.77 -7.09 -25.55
N ARG A 421 -45.72 -6.36 -24.44
CA ARG A 421 -46.85 -5.55 -23.94
C ARG A 421 -47.18 -4.41 -24.89
N ASN A 422 -46.17 -3.75 -25.48
CA ASN A 422 -46.40 -2.71 -26.48
C ASN A 422 -47.08 -3.27 -27.73
N ARG A 423 -46.61 -4.42 -28.22
CA ARG A 423 -47.20 -5.10 -29.38
C ARG A 423 -48.65 -5.52 -29.12
N GLN A 424 -48.93 -6.05 -27.93
CA GLN A 424 -50.29 -6.36 -27.50
C GLN A 424 -51.19 -5.12 -27.53
N LEU A 425 -50.73 -4.00 -26.98
CA LEU A 425 -51.50 -2.76 -26.93
C LEU A 425 -51.75 -2.14 -28.31
N ILE A 426 -50.79 -2.21 -29.24
CA ILE A 426 -51.00 -1.77 -30.63
C ILE A 426 -52.09 -2.62 -31.30
N THR A 427 -52.08 -3.93 -31.05
CA THR A 427 -53.09 -4.85 -31.57
C THR A 427 -54.48 -4.54 -30.97
N GLU A 428 -54.56 -4.34 -29.66
CA GLU A 428 -55.79 -3.94 -28.95
C GLU A 428 -56.32 -2.58 -29.48
N ALA A 429 -55.45 -1.61 -29.74
CA ALA A 429 -55.81 -0.30 -30.29
C ALA A 429 -56.20 -0.33 -31.78
N ALA A 430 -55.66 -1.26 -32.57
CA ALA A 430 -56.06 -1.47 -33.98
C ALA A 430 -57.46 -2.09 -34.06
N ILE A 431 -57.76 -3.07 -33.18
CA ILE A 431 -59.11 -3.65 -33.03
C ILE A 431 -60.13 -2.56 -32.66
N LEU A 432 -59.78 -1.65 -31.74
CA LEU A 432 -60.67 -0.55 -31.33
C LEU A 432 -60.88 0.52 -32.41
N ARG A 433 -59.97 0.66 -33.38
CA ARG A 433 -60.12 1.58 -34.52
C ARG A 433 -60.96 1.01 -35.67
N GLY A 434 -61.33 -0.27 -35.59
CA GLY A 434 -62.07 -0.97 -36.65
C GLY A 434 -61.19 -1.52 -37.77
N ASP A 435 -59.87 -1.47 -37.63
CA ASP A 435 -58.92 -1.91 -38.67
C ASP A 435 -58.76 -3.44 -38.72
N ALA A 436 -59.40 -4.18 -37.79
CA ALA A 436 -59.27 -5.63 -37.65
C ALA A 436 -60.42 -6.42 -38.27
N THR A 437 -61.00 -5.95 -39.38
CA THR A 437 -61.84 -6.81 -40.23
C THR A 437 -61.08 -7.22 -41.49
N GLY A 438 -60.49 -8.41 -41.38
CA GLY A 438 -60.42 -9.38 -42.48
C GLY A 438 -59.17 -9.36 -43.37
N GLN A 439 -58.11 -10.03 -42.93
CA GLN A 439 -57.27 -10.82 -43.84
C GLN A 439 -56.87 -12.12 -43.14
N ASP A 440 -57.64 -13.18 -43.43
CA ASP A 440 -57.28 -14.57 -43.14
C ASP A 440 -56.40 -15.08 -44.29
N PRO A 441 -55.20 -15.65 -44.05
CA PRO A 441 -54.29 -16.11 -45.13
C PRO A 441 -54.73 -17.39 -45.86
N GLN A 442 -55.93 -17.91 -45.61
CA GLN A 442 -56.36 -19.24 -46.05
C GLN A 442 -57.53 -19.19 -47.03
N ASN A 443 -57.37 -18.57 -48.21
CA ASN A 443 -58.28 -18.82 -49.35
C ASN A 443 -57.73 -18.29 -50.69
N LEU A 444 -56.51 -18.72 -51.06
CA LEU A 444 -55.94 -18.43 -52.38
C LEU A 444 -56.09 -19.58 -53.38
N HIS A 445 -57.12 -20.42 -53.29
CA HIS A 445 -57.41 -21.41 -54.33
C HIS A 445 -58.93 -21.58 -54.49
N HIS A 446 -59.50 -20.76 -55.37
CA HIS A 446 -60.60 -21.08 -56.30
C HIS A 446 -61.44 -19.83 -56.58
N ARG A 447 -61.20 -19.20 -57.72
CA ARG A 447 -62.25 -18.75 -58.67
C ARG A 447 -61.61 -17.99 -59.84
N HIS A 448 -61.18 -18.76 -60.84
CA HIS A 448 -61.28 -18.31 -62.23
C HIS A 448 -61.94 -19.43 -63.03
N ARG A 449 -63.26 -19.34 -63.20
CA ARG A 449 -63.98 -20.01 -64.30
C ARG A 449 -65.35 -19.35 -64.51
N ARG A 450 -65.45 -18.66 -65.65
CA ARG A 450 -66.59 -18.46 -66.58
C ARG A 450 -67.88 -17.87 -66.00
N HIS A 451 -68.49 -16.87 -66.63
CA HIS A 451 -69.07 -16.81 -67.98
C HIS A 451 -69.31 -15.31 -68.30
N SER A 452 -69.48 -14.81 -69.53
CA SER A 452 -69.51 -15.28 -70.92
C SER A 452 -69.33 -14.02 -71.77
#